data_AF-A0A820HKF3-F1
#
_entry.id   AF-A0A820HKF3-F1
#
_cell.length_a   1.000
_cell.length_b   1.000
_cell.length_c   1.000
_cell.angle_alpha   90.00
_cell.angle_beta   90.00
_cell.angle_gamma   90.00
#
_symmetry.space_group_name_H-M   'P 1'
#
loop_
_entity.id
_entity.type
_entity.pdbx_description
1 polymer ?
#
loop_
_entity_poly.entity_id
_entity_poly.type
_entity_poly.pdbx_seq_one_letter_code
_entity_poly.pdbx_strand_id
1 'polypeptide(L)'
;MPPIKSYLATFERQHQVDPERALHSVDLYAVWCAKSYVLNRSAELNPFGTKYFLYVDAGAFRSANYRFRAWPHPSTISTVFKNDRFFLGMITPLPRRFCTFNYTMMDGPIKTDLIEGTFMGGSASAIRWWTSVYYATINDYRAKDFFIGKD
;
A
#
# COMPACT_ATOMS: atom_id res chain seq x y z
N MET A 1 -9.09 -4.76 14.45
CA MET A 1 -8.57 -4.70 13.07
C MET A 1 -8.50 -6.12 12.50
N PRO A 2 -9.44 -6.53 11.64
CA PRO A 2 -9.69 -7.95 11.37
C PRO A 2 -8.55 -8.73 10.69
N PRO A 3 -7.80 -8.20 9.68
CA PRO A 3 -6.77 -9.02 9.03
C PRO A 3 -5.54 -9.25 9.93
N ILE A 4 -5.16 -8.31 10.80
CA ILE A 4 -3.87 -8.35 11.52
C ILE A 4 -3.73 -9.54 12.48
N LYS A 5 -4.79 -9.91 13.23
CA LYS A 5 -4.66 -10.97 14.26
C LYS A 5 -4.24 -12.31 13.66
N SER A 6 -4.73 -12.64 12.46
CA SER A 6 -4.33 -13.86 11.75
C SER A 6 -2.92 -13.83 11.17
N TYR A 7 -2.24 -12.67 11.17
CA TYR A 7 -0.86 -12.52 10.70
C TYR A 7 0.16 -12.38 11.82
N LEU A 8 -0.22 -12.32 13.09
CA LEU A 8 0.73 -12.07 14.19
C LEU A 8 1.89 -13.07 14.19
N ALA A 9 1.61 -14.37 14.20
CA ALA A 9 2.64 -15.40 14.15
C ALA A 9 3.46 -15.35 12.84
N THR A 10 2.86 -14.94 11.73
CA THR A 10 3.57 -14.71 10.46
C THR A 10 4.55 -13.55 10.59
N PHE A 11 4.12 -12.43 11.17
CA PHE A 11 4.95 -11.24 11.35
C PHE A 11 6.08 -11.48 12.35
N GLU A 12 5.83 -12.20 13.44
CA GLU A 12 6.88 -12.61 14.39
C GLU A 12 7.97 -13.45 13.71
N ARG A 13 7.58 -14.42 12.85
CA ARG A 13 8.54 -15.19 12.04
C ARG A 13 9.27 -14.31 11.04
N GLN A 14 8.56 -13.45 10.33
CA GLN A 14 9.17 -12.59 9.31
C GLN A 14 10.13 -11.55 9.90
N HIS A 15 9.85 -11.06 11.10
CA HIS A 15 10.75 -10.15 11.81
C HIS A 15 12.14 -10.76 12.06
N GLN A 16 12.22 -12.09 12.25
CA GLN A 16 13.51 -12.77 12.41
C GLN A 16 14.39 -12.72 11.16
N VAL A 17 13.77 -12.63 9.98
CA VAL A 17 14.44 -12.61 8.67
C VAL A 17 14.43 -11.23 8.01
N ASP A 18 13.89 -10.20 8.67
CA ASP A 18 13.89 -8.84 8.16
C ASP A 18 15.32 -8.27 8.23
N PRO A 19 15.93 -7.88 7.09
CA PRO A 19 17.24 -7.24 7.09
C PRO A 19 17.28 -5.93 7.89
N GLU A 20 16.12 -5.29 8.10
CA GLU A 20 15.98 -4.03 8.83
C GLU A 20 15.28 -4.21 10.20
N ARG A 21 15.30 -5.42 10.77
CA ARG A 21 14.67 -5.73 12.06
C ARG A 21 15.10 -4.83 13.22
N ALA A 22 16.25 -4.17 13.14
CA ALA A 22 16.69 -3.21 14.15
C ALA A 22 15.88 -1.89 14.13
N LEU A 23 15.23 -1.58 13.00
CA LEU A 23 14.43 -0.38 12.77
C LEU A 23 12.93 -0.69 12.73
N HIS A 24 12.56 -1.95 12.50
CA HIS A 24 11.18 -2.39 12.36
C HIS A 24 10.67 -3.16 13.58
N SER A 25 9.35 -3.27 13.69
CA SER A 25 8.69 -4.10 14.69
C SER A 25 7.51 -4.84 14.06
N VAL A 26 7.06 -5.90 14.72
CA VAL A 26 5.85 -6.65 14.34
C VAL A 26 4.63 -5.73 14.26
N ASP A 27 4.50 -4.78 15.18
CA ASP A 27 3.42 -3.79 15.18
C ASP A 27 3.50 -2.86 13.97
N LEU A 28 4.70 -2.52 13.51
CA LEU A 28 4.88 -1.67 12.34
C LEU A 28 4.40 -2.37 11.07
N TYR A 29 4.70 -3.66 10.90
CA TYR A 29 4.17 -4.47 9.79
C TYR A 29 2.65 -4.51 9.80
N ALA A 30 2.07 -4.58 10.99
CA ALA A 30 0.64 -4.57 11.19
C ALA A 30 0.01 -3.24 10.74
N VAL A 31 0.62 -2.11 11.09
CA VAL A 31 0.21 -0.77 10.64
C VAL A 31 0.32 -0.63 9.11
N TRP A 32 1.42 -1.08 8.50
CA TRP A 32 1.58 -1.05 7.04
C TRP A 32 0.52 -1.90 6.32
N CYS A 33 0.28 -3.12 6.82
CA CYS A 33 -0.77 -4.00 6.32
C CYS A 33 -2.19 -3.44 6.52
N ALA A 34 -2.40 -2.53 7.47
CA ALA A 34 -3.69 -1.92 7.77
C ALA A 34 -4.17 -0.90 6.75
N LYS A 35 -3.26 -0.26 6.02
CA LYS A 35 -3.55 0.94 5.21
C LYS A 35 -4.68 0.69 4.21
N SER A 36 -4.60 -0.43 3.48
CA SER A 36 -5.62 -0.82 2.49
C SER A 36 -7.00 -1.03 3.14
N TYR A 37 -7.04 -1.70 4.31
CA TYR A 37 -8.28 -1.88 5.07
C TYR A 37 -8.87 -0.55 5.55
N VAL A 38 -8.06 0.34 6.12
CA VAL A 38 -8.53 1.64 6.64
C VAL A 38 -9.11 2.49 5.52
N LEU A 39 -8.44 2.53 4.37
CA LEU A 39 -8.91 3.26 3.19
C LEU A 39 -10.21 2.66 2.65
N ASN A 40 -10.30 1.33 2.52
CA ASN A 40 -11.53 0.66 2.08
C ASN A 40 -12.68 0.89 3.05
N ARG A 41 -12.43 0.81 4.37
CA ARG A 41 -13.47 1.04 5.36
C ARG A 41 -14.00 2.47 5.32
N SER A 42 -13.12 3.45 5.08
CA SER A 42 -13.52 4.85 4.88
C SER A 42 -14.42 5.01 3.66
N ALA A 43 -14.08 4.32 2.56
CA ALA A 43 -14.87 4.33 1.33
C ALA A 43 -16.24 3.63 1.46
N GLU A 44 -16.33 2.58 2.27
CA GLU A 44 -17.59 1.89 2.56
C GLU A 44 -18.54 2.74 3.41
N LEU A 45 -18.02 3.43 4.43
CA LEU A 45 -18.82 4.24 5.33
C LEU A 45 -19.33 5.51 4.67
N ASN A 46 -18.48 6.16 3.86
CA ASN A 46 -18.77 7.36 3.07
C ASN A 46 -19.85 8.32 3.62
N PRO A 47 -19.70 8.84 4.86
CA PRO A 47 -20.71 9.71 5.45
C PRO A 47 -20.86 11.05 4.71
N PHE A 48 -19.88 11.40 3.87
CA PHE A 48 -19.83 12.66 3.14
C PHE A 48 -20.30 12.55 1.68
N GLY A 49 -20.69 11.36 1.22
CA GLY A 49 -21.10 11.14 -0.17
C GLY A 49 -20.02 11.49 -1.20
N THR A 50 -18.74 11.39 -0.83
CA THR A 50 -17.62 11.74 -1.71
C THR A 50 -17.37 10.65 -2.74
N LYS A 51 -16.76 11.04 -3.86
CA LYS A 51 -16.41 10.12 -4.96
C LYS A 51 -15.05 9.45 -4.77
N TYR A 52 -14.09 10.18 -4.21
CA TYR A 52 -12.70 9.75 -4.09
C TYR A 52 -12.26 9.75 -2.64
N PHE A 53 -11.40 8.79 -2.31
CA PHE A 53 -10.80 8.65 -0.98
C PHE A 53 -9.30 8.50 -1.14
N LEU A 54 -8.57 9.08 -0.20
CA LEU A 54 -7.12 9.17 -0.23
C LEU A 54 -6.60 8.85 1.16
N TYR A 55 -5.56 8.04 1.21
CA TYR A 55 -4.76 7.80 2.40
C TYR A 55 -3.40 8.46 2.19
N VAL A 56 -2.88 9.13 3.23
CA VAL A 56 -1.52 9.68 3.25
C VAL A 56 -0.84 9.16 4.50
N ASP A 57 0.27 8.45 4.32
CA ASP A 57 1.07 7.98 5.43
C ASP A 57 1.77 9.15 6.15
N ALA A 58 1.88 9.07 7.48
CA ALA A 58 2.61 10.07 8.26
C ALA A 58 4.10 10.16 7.85
N GLY A 59 4.67 9.06 7.35
CA GLY A 59 6.01 8.99 6.78
C GLY A 59 6.23 9.94 5.60
N ALA A 60 5.18 10.29 4.85
CA ALA A 60 5.24 11.25 3.75
C ALA A 60 5.70 12.65 4.18
N PHE A 61 5.63 12.96 5.48
CA PHE A 61 5.93 14.26 6.07
C PHE A 61 7.27 14.33 6.80
N ARG A 62 8.10 13.27 6.77
CA ARG A 62 9.38 13.21 7.51
C ARG A 62 10.40 14.27 7.06
N SER A 63 10.30 14.78 5.83
CA SER A 63 11.17 15.83 5.32
C SER A 63 10.51 17.20 5.43
N ALA A 64 11.24 18.17 5.98
CA ALA A 64 10.81 19.57 6.00
C ALA A 64 10.58 20.15 4.58
N ASN A 65 11.24 19.57 3.56
CA ASN A 65 11.02 19.88 2.15
C ASN A 65 9.82 19.12 1.60
N TYR A 66 8.66 19.32 2.22
CA TYR A 66 7.41 18.65 1.87
C TYR A 66 6.95 19.01 0.45
N ARG A 67 6.89 18.01 -0.44
CA ARG A 67 6.59 18.18 -1.88
C ARG A 67 5.10 18.11 -2.25
N PHE A 68 4.25 17.79 -1.28
CA PHE A 68 2.83 17.50 -1.52
C PHE A 68 1.90 18.65 -1.07
N ARG A 69 2.39 19.90 -1.02
CA ARG A 69 1.61 21.07 -0.52
C ARG A 69 0.24 21.24 -1.17
N ALA A 70 0.14 20.86 -2.44
CA ALA A 70 -1.08 20.96 -3.24
C ALA A 70 -1.61 19.57 -3.65
N TRP A 71 -1.20 18.49 -2.99
CA TRP A 71 -1.57 17.14 -3.41
C TRP A 71 -2.79 16.57 -2.63
N PRO A 72 -3.70 15.85 -3.33
CA PRO A 72 -3.96 16.05 -4.75
C PRO A 72 -4.69 17.37 -4.91
N HIS A 73 -4.36 18.09 -5.97
CA HIS A 73 -5.00 19.37 -6.20
C HIS A 73 -6.44 19.09 -6.62
N PRO A 74 -7.47 19.76 -6.06
CA PRO A 74 -8.86 19.48 -6.42
C PRO A 74 -9.13 19.57 -7.93
N SER A 75 -8.43 20.47 -8.64
CA SER A 75 -8.56 20.59 -10.10
C SER A 75 -7.95 19.44 -10.91
N THR A 76 -7.07 18.62 -10.31
CA THR A 76 -6.43 17.49 -11.00
C THR A 76 -7.05 16.15 -10.67
N ILE A 77 -7.90 16.08 -9.64
CA ILE A 77 -8.43 14.82 -9.10
C ILE A 77 -9.27 14.04 -10.13
N SER A 78 -10.05 14.74 -10.95
CA SER A 78 -10.85 14.14 -12.03
C SER A 78 -9.99 13.55 -13.15
N THR A 79 -8.85 14.18 -13.44
CA THR A 79 -7.87 13.70 -14.41
C THR A 79 -7.08 12.51 -13.88
N VAL A 80 -6.62 12.58 -12.62
CA VAL A 80 -5.84 11.53 -11.97
C VAL A 80 -6.64 10.23 -11.87
N PHE A 81 -7.92 10.32 -11.47
CA PHE A 81 -8.79 9.16 -11.30
C PHE A 81 -9.70 8.90 -12.50
N LYS A 82 -9.37 9.46 -13.67
CA LYS A 82 -10.07 9.17 -14.91
C LYS A 82 -10.02 7.65 -15.18
N ASN A 83 -11.14 7.09 -15.63
CA ASN A 83 -11.29 5.66 -15.93
C ASN A 83 -11.15 4.73 -14.71
N ASP A 84 -11.53 5.20 -13.52
CA ASP A 84 -11.66 4.37 -12.31
C ASP A 84 -10.36 3.69 -11.86
N ARG A 85 -9.28 4.48 -11.81
CA ARG A 85 -7.94 3.98 -11.46
C ARG A 85 -7.68 4.05 -9.97
N PHE A 86 -6.90 3.09 -9.48
CA PHE A 86 -6.23 3.18 -8.18
C PHE A 86 -4.86 3.83 -8.37
N PHE A 87 -4.52 4.76 -7.49
CA PHE A 87 -3.26 5.49 -7.50
C PHE A 87 -2.39 5.05 -6.32
N LEU A 88 -1.09 4.89 -6.58
CA LEU A 88 -0.05 4.63 -5.58
C LEU A 88 1.11 5.62 -5.79
N GLY A 89 1.49 6.33 -4.73
CA GLY A 89 2.65 7.21 -4.73
C GLY A 89 3.94 6.41 -4.66
N MET A 90 4.71 6.42 -5.74
CA MET A 90 6.03 5.80 -5.77
C MET A 90 7.11 6.80 -5.31
N ILE A 91 8.06 6.33 -4.49
CA ILE A 91 9.27 7.09 -4.13
C ILE A 91 10.37 6.92 -5.17
N THR A 92 10.35 5.79 -5.89
CA THR A 92 11.30 5.45 -6.96
C THR A 92 10.51 4.92 -8.16
N PRO A 93 10.84 5.33 -9.41
CA PRO A 93 10.20 4.76 -10.59
C PRO A 93 10.37 3.24 -10.67
N LEU A 94 9.34 2.54 -11.14
CA LEU A 94 9.43 1.11 -11.43
C LEU A 94 10.58 0.86 -12.44
N PRO A 95 11.59 0.01 -12.09
CA PRO A 95 12.71 -0.26 -12.98
C PRO A 95 12.23 -0.78 -14.33
N ARG A 96 12.82 -0.26 -15.43
CA ARG A 96 12.37 -0.56 -16.81
C ARG A 96 12.28 -2.06 -17.12
N ARG A 97 13.12 -2.89 -16.49
CA ARG A 97 13.08 -4.36 -16.61
C ARG A 97 11.76 -4.99 -16.14
N PHE A 98 10.96 -4.29 -15.34
CA PHE A 98 9.63 -4.74 -14.92
C PHE A 98 8.50 -4.10 -15.73
N CYS A 99 8.81 -3.12 -16.60
CA CYS A 99 7.82 -2.42 -17.43
C CYS A 99 7.53 -3.12 -18.77
N THR A 100 8.33 -4.13 -19.16
CA THR A 100 8.29 -4.73 -20.50
C THR A 100 8.08 -6.25 -20.51
N PHE A 101 7.75 -6.87 -19.37
CA PHE A 101 7.63 -8.33 -19.24
C PHE A 101 6.34 -8.76 -18.54
N ASN A 102 5.95 -10.02 -18.73
CA ASN A 102 4.91 -10.72 -17.98
C ASN A 102 5.38 -11.01 -16.54
N TYR A 103 5.61 -9.96 -15.73
CA TYR A 103 5.82 -10.14 -14.30
C TYR A 103 4.52 -10.64 -13.67
N THR A 104 4.59 -11.75 -12.95
CA THR A 104 3.44 -12.39 -12.31
C THR A 104 3.67 -12.53 -10.82
N MET A 105 2.61 -12.85 -10.09
CA MET A 105 2.68 -13.22 -8.67
C MET A 105 3.63 -14.40 -8.38
N MET A 106 3.97 -15.21 -9.38
CA MET A 106 4.89 -16.33 -9.21
C MET A 106 6.36 -15.89 -9.10
N ASP A 107 6.68 -14.69 -9.58
CA ASP A 107 8.03 -14.12 -9.54
C ASP A 107 8.38 -13.55 -8.14
N GLY A 108 7.42 -13.57 -7.21
CA GLY A 108 7.59 -13.11 -5.82
C GLY A 108 7.58 -11.59 -5.68
N PRO A 109 8.04 -11.03 -4.54
CA PRO A 109 8.11 -9.58 -4.35
C PRO A 109 9.31 -8.94 -5.08
N ILE A 110 9.09 -7.75 -5.65
CA ILE A 110 10.18 -6.93 -6.20
C ILE A 110 11.00 -6.38 -5.02
N LYS A 111 12.26 -6.82 -4.91
CA LYS A 111 13.19 -6.38 -3.84
C LYS A 111 13.78 -4.99 -4.14
N THR A 112 12.93 -3.97 -4.16
CA THR A 112 13.32 -2.57 -4.38
C THR A 112 12.31 -1.66 -3.68
N ASP A 113 12.79 -0.60 -3.03
CA ASP A 113 11.93 0.38 -2.36
C ASP A 113 11.25 1.28 -3.41
N LEU A 114 10.11 0.80 -3.90
CA LEU A 114 9.28 1.52 -4.87
C LEU A 114 8.24 2.40 -4.18
N ILE A 115 7.70 1.91 -3.07
CA ILE A 115 6.60 2.49 -2.31
C ILE A 115 7.05 2.52 -0.85
N GLU A 116 7.17 3.71 -0.26
CA GLU A 116 7.50 3.90 1.15
C GLU A 116 6.87 5.21 1.63
N GLY A 117 6.26 5.22 2.82
CA GLY A 117 5.64 6.45 3.34
C GLY A 117 4.63 7.03 2.35
N THR A 118 3.89 6.15 1.68
CA THR A 118 3.16 6.47 0.47
C THR A 118 1.85 7.22 0.71
N PHE A 119 1.27 7.70 -0.38
CA PHE A 119 -0.11 8.09 -0.48
C PHE A 119 -0.80 7.26 -1.55
N MET A 120 -2.05 6.89 -1.31
CA MET A 120 -2.80 6.03 -2.21
C MET A 120 -4.27 6.39 -2.21
N GLY A 121 -4.99 6.04 -3.27
CA GLY A 121 -6.39 6.39 -3.35
C GLY A 121 -7.05 6.13 -4.68
N GLY A 122 -8.33 6.44 -4.74
CA GLY A 122 -9.17 6.18 -5.90
C GLY A 122 -10.64 6.37 -5.58
N SER A 123 -11.48 5.89 -6.49
CA SER A 123 -12.92 5.72 -6.23
C SER A 123 -13.15 4.57 -5.24
N ALA A 124 -14.38 4.48 -4.72
CA ALA A 124 -14.78 3.35 -3.88
C ALA A 124 -14.62 1.98 -4.58
N SER A 125 -14.90 1.89 -5.89
CA SER A 125 -14.71 0.65 -6.67
C SER A 125 -13.23 0.31 -6.85
N ALA A 126 -12.39 1.28 -7.22
CA ALA A 126 -10.95 1.08 -7.36
C ALA A 126 -10.28 0.67 -6.05
N ILE A 127 -10.70 1.28 -4.92
CA ILE A 127 -10.20 0.94 -3.58
C ILE A 127 -10.60 -0.48 -3.18
N ARG A 128 -11.85 -0.88 -3.45
CA ARG A 128 -12.31 -2.24 -3.17
C ARG A 128 -11.52 -3.28 -3.97
N TRP A 129 -11.31 -3.02 -5.26
CA TRP A 129 -10.47 -3.85 -6.12
C TRP A 129 -9.04 -3.96 -5.56
N TRP A 130 -8.40 -2.82 -5.27
CA TRP A 130 -7.05 -2.80 -4.72
C TRP A 130 -6.95 -3.59 -3.42
N THR A 131 -7.89 -3.39 -2.51
CA THR A 131 -7.91 -4.06 -1.20
C THR A 131 -8.02 -5.58 -1.36
N SER A 132 -8.85 -6.03 -2.31
CA SER A 132 -8.95 -7.46 -2.65
C SER A 132 -7.64 -8.00 -3.21
N VAL A 133 -7.01 -7.31 -4.17
CA VAL A 133 -5.74 -7.72 -4.77
C VAL A 133 -4.63 -7.73 -3.74
N TYR A 134 -4.51 -6.68 -2.92
CA TYR A 134 -3.50 -6.53 -1.88
C TYR A 134 -3.53 -7.70 -0.87
N TYR A 135 -4.70 -8.02 -0.32
CA TYR A 135 -4.81 -9.12 0.64
C TYR A 135 -4.72 -10.50 -0.01
N ALA A 136 -5.13 -10.66 -1.27
CA ALA A 136 -4.87 -11.90 -2.01
C ALA A 136 -3.36 -12.11 -2.21
N THR A 137 -2.64 -11.06 -2.60
CA THR A 137 -1.18 -11.04 -2.74
C THR A 137 -0.47 -11.39 -1.43
N ILE A 138 -0.84 -10.75 -0.32
CA ILE A 138 -0.25 -11.04 0.99
C ILE A 138 -0.46 -12.52 1.37
N ASN A 139 -1.66 -13.06 1.16
CA ASN A 139 -1.95 -14.45 1.47
C ASN A 139 -1.14 -15.42 0.61
N ASP A 140 -1.03 -15.14 -0.69
CA ASP A 140 -0.26 -15.95 -1.63
C ASP A 140 1.23 -15.92 -1.28
N TYR A 141 1.79 -14.74 -1.00
CA TYR A 141 3.19 -14.58 -0.62
C TYR A 141 3.49 -15.23 0.73
N ARG A 142 2.57 -15.12 1.69
CA ARG A 142 2.66 -15.85 2.96
C ARG A 142 2.72 -17.36 2.74
N ALA A 143 1.87 -17.90 1.87
CA ALA A 143 1.83 -19.34 1.60
C ALA A 143 3.11 -19.87 0.92
N LYS A 144 3.85 -18.98 0.25
CA LYS A 144 5.13 -19.27 -0.40
C LYS A 144 6.36 -18.90 0.47
N ASP A 145 6.14 -18.55 1.75
CA ASP A 145 7.16 -18.05 2.67
C ASP A 145 7.99 -16.86 2.13
N PHE A 146 7.39 -16.03 1.26
CA PHE A 146 7.97 -14.73 0.91
C PHE A 146 7.84 -13.74 2.07
N PHE A 147 8.80 -12.82 2.16
CA PHE A 147 8.75 -11.71 3.12
C PHE A 147 7.66 -10.70 2.72
N ILE A 148 6.76 -10.35 3.64
CA ILE A 148 5.61 -9.44 3.45
C ILE A 148 5.55 -8.34 4.52
N GLY A 149 6.61 -8.18 5.31
CA GLY A 149 6.67 -7.25 6.44
C GLY A 149 6.99 -5.80 6.06
N LYS A 150 6.84 -5.40 4.80
CA LYS A 150 7.11 -4.02 4.35
C LYS A 150 5.97 -3.50 3.47
N ASP A 151 5.97 -2.18 3.27
CA ASP A 151 5.11 -1.48 2.31
C ASP A 151 5.30 -2.00 0.87
#